data_AF-A0A7V4AYU6-F1
#
_entry.id   AF-A0A7V4AYU6-F1
#
_cell.length_a   1.000
_cell.length_b   1.000
_cell.length_c   1.000
_cell.angle_alpha   90.00
_cell.angle_beta   90.00
_cell.angle_gamma   90.00
#
_symmetry.space_group_name_H-M   'P 1'
#
loop_
_entity.id
_entity.type
_entity.pdbx_description
1 polymer ?
#
loop_
_entity_poly.entity_id
_entity_poly.type
_entity_poly.pdbx_seq_one_letter_code
_entity_poly.pdbx_strand_id
1 'polypeptide(L)'
;MQLRALLIFYVIMAFLSLRSVALAAQDQEKTDVSRPDFPFAIHILIFEGVEEEPVLGIIPGLEREFGFPVVVLDARPAVDPEWKDPERNQYQALRVLEAATAWVPENSARFLVFFPEDLYIGQMGFVFGLAHPDGRGAVISQFRLLSGEKKRQTQRLYGEALHELGHTFGLEHCPDQAQCVMRVARTVQAADARPNAFEPACQQKLEAAIRELKSELMEKQTSKNKQAEPETQEKGEKSSEK
;
A
#
# COMPACT_ATOMS: atom_id res chain seq x y z
N MET A 1 -60.61 -0.53 0.72
CA MET A 1 -59.86 0.71 0.37
C MET A 1 -58.47 0.79 1.01
N GLN A 2 -58.16 0.08 2.11
CA GLN A 2 -56.89 0.25 2.84
C GLN A 2 -55.65 -0.42 2.21
N LEU A 3 -55.79 -1.55 1.49
CA LEU A 3 -54.63 -2.29 0.95
C LEU A 3 -53.93 -1.57 -0.23
N ARG A 4 -54.70 -0.86 -1.06
CA ARG A 4 -54.14 -0.08 -2.18
C ARG A 4 -53.36 1.14 -1.70
N ALA A 5 -53.83 1.80 -0.63
CA ALA A 5 -53.12 2.92 -0.02
C ALA A 5 -51.79 2.47 0.61
N LEU A 6 -51.77 1.28 1.24
CA LEU A 6 -50.56 0.71 1.84
C LEU A 6 -49.50 0.35 0.79
N LEU A 7 -49.92 -0.22 -0.34
CA LEU A 7 -49.02 -0.56 -1.45
C LEU A 7 -48.42 0.71 -2.09
N ILE A 8 -49.24 1.74 -2.29
CA ILE A 8 -48.78 3.03 -2.83
C ILE A 8 -47.77 3.68 -1.88
N PHE A 9 -48.04 3.65 -0.57
CA PHE A 9 -47.12 4.16 0.44
C PHE A 9 -45.77 3.40 0.43
N TYR A 10 -45.80 2.07 0.32
CA TYR A 10 -44.59 1.25 0.28
C TYR A 10 -43.77 1.49 -0.99
N VAL A 11 -44.42 1.63 -2.15
CA VAL A 11 -43.76 1.97 -3.42
C VAL A 11 -43.14 3.36 -3.36
N ILE A 12 -43.83 4.35 -2.79
CA ILE A 12 -43.29 5.71 -2.60
C ILE A 12 -42.07 5.68 -1.66
N MET A 13 -42.14 4.95 -0.55
CA MET A 13 -41.03 4.83 0.40
C MET A 13 -39.82 4.11 -0.22
N ALA A 14 -40.04 3.05 -1.00
CA ALA A 14 -38.98 2.37 -1.74
C ALA A 14 -38.33 3.29 -2.78
N PHE A 15 -39.13 4.09 -3.51
CA PHE A 15 -38.62 5.08 -4.46
C PHE A 15 -37.84 6.21 -3.77
N LEU A 16 -38.29 6.67 -2.60
CA LEU A 16 -37.59 7.69 -1.81
C LEU A 16 -36.26 7.14 -1.27
N SER A 17 -36.23 5.89 -0.79
CA SER A 17 -35.01 5.19 -0.37
C SER A 17 -34.02 5.00 -1.53
N LEU A 18 -34.50 4.55 -2.70
CA LEU A 18 -33.69 4.41 -3.91
C LEU A 18 -33.14 5.76 -4.39
N ARG A 19 -33.92 6.85 -4.27
CA ARG A 19 -33.44 8.20 -4.56
C ARG A 19 -32.37 8.66 -3.57
N SER A 20 -32.53 8.38 -2.27
CA SER A 20 -31.53 8.71 -1.25
C SER A 20 -30.22 7.95 -1.47
N VAL A 21 -30.29 6.67 -1.86
CA VAL A 21 -29.11 5.87 -2.23
C VAL A 21 -28.48 6.37 -3.53
N ALA A 22 -29.28 6.75 -4.54
CA ALA A 22 -28.79 7.30 -5.80
C ALA A 22 -28.15 8.69 -5.64
N LEU A 23 -28.70 9.55 -4.77
CA LEU A 23 -28.10 10.83 -4.40
C LEU A 23 -26.78 10.63 -3.62
N ALA A 24 -26.72 9.64 -2.72
CA ALA A 24 -25.47 9.29 -2.03
C ALA A 24 -24.42 8.68 -2.98
N ALA A 25 -24.84 7.95 -4.02
CA ALA A 25 -23.95 7.44 -5.06
C ALA A 25 -23.45 8.54 -6.01
N GLN A 26 -24.23 9.60 -6.23
CA GLN A 26 -23.83 10.75 -7.05
C GLN A 26 -22.87 11.72 -6.32
N ASP A 27 -22.84 11.73 -4.99
CA ASP A 27 -21.87 12.51 -4.20
C ASP A 27 -20.49 11.82 -4.03
N GLN A 28 -20.36 10.56 -4.45
CA GLN A 28 -19.07 9.84 -4.44
C GLN A 28 -18.19 10.13 -5.67
N GLU A 29 -18.68 10.87 -6.66
CA GLU A 29 -17.95 11.14 -7.92
C GLU A 29 -17.37 12.56 -8.01
N LYS A 30 -17.38 13.35 -6.93
CA LYS A 30 -16.81 14.70 -6.89
C LYS A 30 -15.87 14.94 -5.72
N THR A 31 -14.70 14.31 -5.77
CA THR A 31 -13.46 14.90 -5.24
C THR A 31 -12.34 14.71 -6.27
N ASP A 32 -12.55 15.24 -7.48
CA ASP A 32 -11.44 15.50 -8.40
C ASP A 32 -10.74 16.80 -7.95
N VAL A 33 -10.00 16.68 -6.85
CA VAL A 33 -8.96 17.63 -6.50
C VAL A 33 -7.74 17.20 -7.27
N SER A 34 -7.60 17.72 -8.50
CA SER A 34 -6.36 17.78 -9.31
C SER A 34 -5.31 16.77 -8.86
N ARG A 35 -5.46 15.50 -9.25
CA ARG A 35 -4.39 14.51 -9.07
C ARG A 35 -3.15 15.07 -9.78
N PRO A 36 -1.97 15.14 -9.14
CA PRO A 36 -0.77 15.51 -9.86
C PRO A 36 -0.58 14.53 -11.03
N ASP A 37 0.05 14.99 -12.12
CA ASP A 37 0.35 14.26 -13.36
C ASP A 37 1.23 12.99 -13.18
N PHE A 38 1.33 12.46 -11.95
CA PHE A 38 2.16 11.34 -11.55
C PHE A 38 1.29 10.10 -11.28
N PRO A 39 1.23 9.12 -12.19
CA PRO A 39 0.28 8.01 -12.15
C PRO A 39 0.77 6.80 -11.34
N PHE A 40 1.82 6.97 -10.53
CA PHE A 40 2.35 5.92 -9.68
C PHE A 40 2.04 6.21 -8.21
N ALA A 41 1.77 5.14 -7.46
CA ALA A 41 1.41 5.20 -6.06
C ALA A 41 2.18 4.16 -5.23
N ILE A 42 2.20 4.35 -3.91
CA ILE A 42 2.51 3.27 -2.99
C ILE A 42 1.21 2.50 -2.75
N HIS A 43 1.17 1.23 -3.16
CA HIS A 43 -0.03 0.42 -2.96
C HIS A 43 0.04 -0.34 -1.64
N ILE A 44 -1.07 -0.34 -0.90
CA ILE A 44 -1.23 -1.12 0.31
C ILE A 44 -2.11 -2.34 0.00
N LEU A 45 -1.60 -3.53 0.27
CA LEU A 45 -2.37 -4.77 0.24
C LEU A 45 -2.66 -5.21 1.67
N ILE A 46 -3.92 -5.53 1.95
CA ILE A 46 -4.37 -5.97 3.27
C ILE A 46 -4.88 -7.41 3.14
N PHE A 47 -4.28 -8.35 3.87
CA PHE A 47 -4.80 -9.71 3.95
C PHE A 47 -6.04 -9.78 4.85
N GLU A 48 -6.92 -10.75 4.62
CA GLU A 48 -8.04 -11.04 5.51
C GLU A 48 -7.55 -11.29 6.94
N GLY A 49 -8.26 -10.74 7.94
CA GLY A 49 -7.90 -10.86 9.36
C GLY A 49 -7.00 -9.75 9.91
N VAL A 50 -6.50 -8.84 9.06
CA VAL A 50 -5.79 -7.63 9.48
C VAL A 50 -6.78 -6.60 10.02
N GLU A 51 -6.44 -5.95 11.13
CA GLU A 51 -7.20 -4.79 11.62
C GLU A 51 -6.90 -3.58 10.73
N GLU A 52 -7.89 -3.13 9.96
CA GLU A 52 -7.70 -2.06 8.96
C GLU A 52 -7.57 -0.66 9.58
N GLU A 53 -8.24 -0.38 10.70
CA GLU A 53 -8.27 0.99 11.27
C GLU A 53 -6.86 1.53 11.58
N PRO A 54 -5.95 0.78 12.23
CA PRO A 54 -4.57 1.22 12.39
C PRO A 54 -3.82 1.43 11.07
N VAL A 55 -4.10 0.63 10.04
CA VAL A 55 -3.48 0.76 8.70
C VAL A 55 -3.95 2.04 8.02
N LEU A 56 -5.26 2.31 8.05
CA LEU A 56 -5.82 3.51 7.45
C LEU A 56 -5.33 4.79 8.17
N GLY A 57 -5.15 4.71 9.49
CA GLY A 57 -4.66 5.82 10.30
C GLY A 57 -3.24 6.31 9.96
N ILE A 58 -2.41 5.48 9.34
CA ILE A 58 -1.02 5.84 9.00
C ILE A 58 -0.84 6.40 7.58
N ILE A 59 -1.84 6.26 6.72
CA ILE A 59 -1.79 6.66 5.31
C ILE A 59 -1.33 8.12 5.12
N PRO A 60 -1.91 9.13 5.81
CA PRO A 60 -1.50 10.52 5.60
C PRO A 60 -0.04 10.81 6.01
N GLY A 61 0.50 10.01 6.93
CA GLY A 61 1.91 10.08 7.31
C GLY A 61 2.81 9.53 6.21
N LEU A 62 2.46 8.36 5.66
CA LEU A 62 3.19 7.74 4.55
C LEU A 62 3.20 8.61 3.30
N GLU A 63 2.05 9.20 2.93
CA GLU A 63 1.96 10.10 1.77
C GLU A 63 2.88 11.32 1.92
N ARG A 64 2.92 11.90 3.12
CA ARG A 64 3.78 13.05 3.44
C ARG A 64 5.25 12.69 3.38
N GLU A 65 5.62 11.57 3.97
CA GLU A 65 7.01 11.16 4.14
C GLU A 65 7.64 10.71 2.83
N PHE A 66 6.90 9.92 2.03
CA PHE A 66 7.43 9.37 0.78
C PHE A 66 7.08 10.22 -0.45
N GLY A 67 6.11 11.14 -0.33
CA GLY A 67 5.71 12.03 -1.43
C GLY A 67 5.03 11.30 -2.59
N PHE A 68 4.44 10.14 -2.34
CA PHE A 68 3.60 9.38 -3.27
C PHE A 68 2.17 9.33 -2.74
N PRO A 69 1.15 9.35 -3.61
CA PRO A 69 -0.19 8.90 -3.21
C PRO A 69 -0.12 7.49 -2.63
N VAL A 70 -0.92 7.20 -1.61
CA VAL A 70 -1.02 5.87 -1.03
C VAL A 70 -2.41 5.32 -1.31
N VAL A 71 -2.47 4.18 -2.00
CA VAL A 71 -3.72 3.57 -2.45
C VAL A 71 -3.89 2.21 -1.81
N VAL A 72 -4.95 2.02 -1.04
CA VAL A 72 -5.34 0.71 -0.53
C VAL A 72 -6.02 -0.05 -1.67
N LEU A 73 -5.52 -1.25 -1.96
CA LEU A 73 -6.10 -2.13 -2.96
C LEU A 73 -7.43 -2.69 -2.44
N ASP A 74 -8.41 -2.89 -3.33
CA ASP A 74 -9.70 -3.51 -2.95
C ASP A 74 -9.57 -5.00 -2.60
N ALA A 75 -8.54 -5.66 -3.14
CA ALA A 75 -8.29 -7.07 -2.88
C ALA A 75 -8.05 -7.33 -1.37
N ARG A 76 -8.63 -8.41 -0.87
CA ARG A 76 -8.40 -8.96 0.48
C ARG A 76 -8.05 -10.44 0.34
N PRO A 77 -6.79 -10.80 0.07
CA PRO A 77 -6.41 -12.19 -0.06
C PRO A 77 -6.56 -12.91 1.28
N ALA A 78 -7.14 -14.11 1.26
CA ALA A 78 -7.10 -15.00 2.42
C ALA A 78 -5.66 -15.45 2.69
N VAL A 79 -5.35 -15.72 3.97
CA VAL A 79 -4.08 -16.33 4.34
C VAL A 79 -4.08 -17.81 3.90
N ASP A 80 -3.13 -18.19 3.07
CA ASP A 80 -2.97 -19.59 2.67
C ASP A 80 -2.32 -20.41 3.80
N PRO A 81 -3.02 -21.39 4.39
CA PRO A 81 -2.49 -22.18 5.49
C PRO A 81 -1.27 -23.04 5.09
N GLU A 82 -1.07 -23.34 3.80
CA GLU A 82 0.09 -24.10 3.32
C GLU A 82 1.40 -23.31 3.40
N TRP A 83 1.32 -22.01 3.66
CA TRP A 83 2.50 -21.17 3.85
C TRP A 83 3.02 -21.20 5.29
N LYS A 84 2.24 -21.79 6.20
CA LYS A 84 2.56 -21.84 7.62
C LYS A 84 3.58 -22.93 7.91
N ASP A 85 4.61 -22.56 8.67
CA ASP A 85 5.50 -23.52 9.32
C ASP A 85 4.77 -24.08 10.56
N PRO A 86 4.47 -25.39 10.60
CA PRO A 86 3.69 -25.98 11.68
C PRO A 86 4.46 -26.09 13.00
N GLU A 87 5.79 -26.17 12.97
CA GLU A 87 6.61 -26.25 14.17
C GLU A 87 6.72 -24.88 14.85
N ARG A 88 6.84 -23.82 14.04
CA ARG A 88 6.92 -22.45 14.52
C ARG A 88 5.57 -21.82 14.81
N ASN A 89 4.51 -22.30 14.14
CA ASN A 89 3.22 -21.64 14.06
C ASN A 89 3.35 -20.20 13.50
N GLN A 90 4.23 -20.02 12.49
CA GLN A 90 4.58 -18.73 11.88
C GLN A 90 4.65 -18.87 10.34
N TYR A 91 4.68 -17.74 9.64
CA TYR A 91 4.78 -17.68 8.18
C TYR A 91 6.12 -17.10 7.74
N GLN A 92 6.69 -17.63 6.66
CA GLN A 92 7.94 -17.11 6.12
C GLN A 92 7.68 -15.78 5.40
N ALA A 93 8.26 -14.68 5.90
CA ALA A 93 7.98 -13.33 5.41
C ALA A 93 8.21 -13.16 3.90
N LEU A 94 9.32 -13.72 3.38
CA LEU A 94 9.63 -13.63 1.96
C LEU A 94 8.58 -14.34 1.08
N ARG A 95 8.09 -15.53 1.50
CA ARG A 95 7.06 -16.27 0.77
C ARG A 95 5.75 -15.48 0.69
N VAL A 96 5.34 -14.86 1.80
CA VAL A 96 4.13 -14.00 1.83
C VAL A 96 4.31 -12.80 0.90
N LEU A 97 5.48 -12.15 0.96
CA LEU A 97 5.78 -10.98 0.15
C LEU A 97 5.84 -11.27 -1.35
N GLU A 98 6.46 -12.39 -1.74
CA GLU A 98 6.51 -12.84 -3.13
C GLU A 98 5.11 -13.19 -3.66
N ALA A 99 4.31 -13.93 -2.87
CA ALA A 99 2.94 -14.25 -3.25
C ALA A 99 2.09 -12.99 -3.46
N ALA A 100 2.26 -11.98 -2.59
CA ALA A 100 1.54 -10.71 -2.65
C ALA A 100 1.70 -9.95 -3.97
N THR A 101 2.79 -10.20 -4.72
CA THR A 101 3.03 -9.53 -6.01
C THR A 101 1.94 -9.79 -7.05
N ALA A 102 1.18 -10.89 -6.92
CA ALA A 102 0.08 -11.22 -7.83
C ALA A 102 -1.07 -10.20 -7.82
N TRP A 103 -1.20 -9.39 -6.74
CA TRP A 103 -2.23 -8.37 -6.61
C TRP A 103 -1.70 -6.94 -6.81
N VAL A 104 -0.39 -6.77 -6.95
CA VAL A 104 0.23 -5.45 -7.05
C VAL A 104 0.17 -4.97 -8.51
N PRO A 105 -0.41 -3.78 -8.78
CA PRO A 105 -0.52 -3.28 -10.14
C PRO A 105 0.84 -2.83 -10.70
N GLU A 106 0.97 -2.83 -12.02
CA GLU A 106 2.23 -2.45 -12.69
C GLU A 106 2.68 -1.01 -12.41
N ASN A 107 1.74 -0.10 -12.12
CA ASN A 107 2.02 1.29 -11.78
C ASN A 107 2.30 1.50 -10.29
N SER A 108 2.62 0.44 -9.55
CA SER A 108 3.09 0.58 -8.17
C SER A 108 4.52 1.12 -8.15
N ALA A 109 4.71 2.29 -7.53
CA ALA A 109 6.05 2.80 -7.24
C ALA A 109 6.74 1.91 -6.19
N ARG A 110 6.01 1.59 -5.12
CA ARG A 110 6.31 0.59 -4.10
C ARG A 110 5.03 -0.07 -3.63
N PHE A 111 5.12 -1.18 -2.91
CA PHE A 111 3.95 -1.74 -2.24
C PHE A 111 4.26 -2.18 -0.81
N LEU A 112 3.26 -2.13 0.05
CA LEU A 112 3.34 -2.55 1.44
C LEU A 112 2.20 -3.51 1.75
N VAL A 113 2.55 -4.69 2.27
CA VAL A 113 1.60 -5.75 2.59
C VAL A 113 1.40 -5.77 4.11
N PHE A 114 0.16 -5.71 4.56
CA PHE A 114 -0.19 -6.01 5.95
C PHE A 114 -0.71 -7.43 6.06
N PHE A 115 -0.15 -8.16 7.02
CA PHE A 115 -0.40 -9.58 7.24
C PHE A 115 -0.81 -9.82 8.70
N PRO A 116 -1.82 -10.67 8.97
CA PRO A 116 -2.39 -10.78 10.31
C PRO A 116 -1.60 -11.71 11.25
N GLU A 117 -0.82 -12.63 10.68
CA GLU A 117 -0.15 -13.70 11.41
C GLU A 117 1.33 -13.41 11.62
N ASP A 118 1.96 -14.16 12.52
CA ASP A 118 3.35 -13.95 12.92
C ASP A 118 4.34 -14.33 11.81
N LEU A 119 5.36 -13.51 11.60
CA LEU A 119 6.32 -13.66 10.50
C LEU A 119 7.71 -14.04 11.00
N TYR A 120 8.46 -14.80 10.19
CA TYR A 120 9.87 -15.10 10.43
C TYR A 120 10.70 -15.06 9.14
N ILE A 121 12.03 -14.98 9.31
CA ILE A 121 13.01 -15.17 8.24
C ILE A 121 14.18 -16.02 8.76
N GLY A 122 14.60 -16.99 7.95
CA GLY A 122 15.72 -17.86 8.28
C GLY A 122 15.59 -18.50 9.66
N GLN A 123 16.62 -18.35 10.49
CA GLN A 123 16.65 -18.89 11.86
C GLN A 123 16.14 -17.90 12.92
N MET A 124 15.70 -16.70 12.54
CA MET A 124 15.21 -15.71 13.51
C MET A 124 13.94 -16.21 14.21
N GLY A 125 13.74 -15.75 15.45
CA GLY A 125 12.55 -16.09 16.23
C GLY A 125 11.28 -15.49 15.62
N PHE A 126 11.33 -14.24 15.17
CA PHE A 126 10.28 -13.57 14.41
C PHE A 126 10.84 -12.29 13.77
N VAL A 127 10.05 -11.66 12.90
CA VAL A 127 10.24 -10.30 12.41
C VAL A 127 8.93 -9.53 12.46
N PHE A 128 9.00 -8.21 12.62
CA PHE A 128 7.82 -7.35 12.48
C PHE A 128 7.51 -7.10 11.00
N GLY A 129 8.52 -6.91 10.18
CA GLY A 129 8.40 -6.84 8.74
C GLY A 129 9.62 -7.37 7.99
N LEU A 130 9.52 -7.30 6.67
CA LEU A 130 10.62 -7.58 5.76
C LEU A 130 10.40 -6.81 4.44
N ALA A 131 11.40 -6.05 4.03
CA ALA A 131 11.50 -5.51 2.68
C ALA A 131 12.13 -6.51 1.70
N HIS A 132 11.61 -6.54 0.49
CA HIS A 132 12.13 -7.39 -0.57
C HIS A 132 13.49 -6.87 -1.08
N PRO A 133 14.48 -7.74 -1.38
CA PRO A 133 15.79 -7.31 -1.85
C PRO A 133 15.80 -6.52 -3.17
N ASP A 134 14.80 -6.70 -4.03
CA ASP A 134 14.63 -5.91 -5.26
C ASP A 134 14.12 -4.47 -5.00
N GLY A 135 13.82 -4.16 -3.73
CA GLY A 135 13.33 -2.87 -3.29
C GLY A 135 11.90 -2.56 -3.70
N ARG A 136 11.13 -3.45 -4.34
CA ARG A 136 9.78 -3.09 -4.86
C ARG A 136 8.69 -3.07 -3.80
N GLY A 137 8.85 -3.81 -2.71
CA GLY A 137 7.85 -3.80 -1.65
C GLY A 137 8.30 -4.46 -0.37
N ALA A 138 7.44 -4.42 0.62
CA ALA A 138 7.67 -4.98 1.94
C ALA A 138 6.40 -5.59 2.53
N VAL A 139 6.57 -6.43 3.55
CA VAL A 139 5.47 -7.02 4.33
C VAL A 139 5.63 -6.65 5.81
N ILE A 140 4.52 -6.42 6.50
CA ILE A 140 4.46 -6.16 7.94
C ILE A 140 3.41 -7.06 8.58
N SER A 141 3.81 -7.72 9.67
CA SER A 141 2.93 -8.47 10.54
C SER A 141 2.30 -7.58 11.61
N GLN A 142 0.98 -7.58 11.70
CA GLN A 142 0.27 -6.96 12.81
C GLN A 142 0.32 -7.78 14.11
N PHE A 143 0.60 -9.08 14.01
CA PHE A 143 0.44 -10.06 15.10
C PHE A 143 1.04 -9.59 16.42
N ARG A 144 2.27 -9.07 16.39
CA ARG A 144 2.97 -8.59 17.59
C ARG A 144 2.83 -7.10 17.81
N LEU A 145 2.70 -6.30 16.73
CA LEU A 145 2.61 -4.84 16.82
C LEU A 145 1.30 -4.39 17.49
N LEU A 146 0.22 -5.15 17.31
CA LEU A 146 -1.08 -4.89 17.93
C LEU A 146 -1.21 -5.42 19.36
N SER A 147 -0.16 -5.97 19.97
CA SER A 147 -0.23 -6.44 21.36
C SER A 147 -0.28 -5.28 22.38
N GLY A 148 -1.02 -5.44 23.47
CA GLY A 148 -1.02 -4.46 24.58
C GLY A 148 -1.84 -3.19 24.31
N GLU A 149 -1.29 -2.01 24.62
CA GLU A 149 -2.04 -0.74 24.62
C GLU A 149 -2.46 -0.29 23.21
N LYS A 150 -3.77 -0.19 22.98
CA LYS A 150 -4.34 0.28 21.70
C LYS A 150 -3.76 1.59 21.18
N LYS A 151 -3.50 2.55 22.08
CA LYS A 151 -2.94 3.87 21.71
C LYS A 151 -1.55 3.81 21.07
N ARG A 152 -0.80 2.73 21.31
CA ARG A 152 0.55 2.53 20.76
C ARG A 152 0.54 1.70 19.47
N GLN A 153 -0.56 1.00 19.17
CA GLN A 153 -0.66 0.10 18.01
C GLN A 153 -0.41 0.85 16.69
N THR A 154 -1.15 1.93 16.43
CA THR A 154 -0.99 2.77 15.23
C THR A 154 0.41 3.38 15.16
N GLN A 155 0.98 3.78 16.30
CA GLN A 155 2.34 4.34 16.35
C GLN A 155 3.40 3.30 15.96
N ARG A 156 3.29 2.07 16.48
CA ARG A 156 4.20 0.97 16.13
C ARG A 156 4.07 0.60 14.66
N LEU A 157 2.83 0.49 14.19
CA LEU A 157 2.54 0.15 12.79
C LEU A 157 3.09 1.22 11.85
N TYR A 158 2.95 2.50 12.20
CA TYR A 158 3.54 3.59 11.44
C TYR A 158 5.06 3.51 11.41
N GLY A 159 5.70 3.33 12.57
CA GLY A 159 7.14 3.22 12.66
C GLY A 159 7.69 2.04 11.86
N GLU A 160 7.02 0.89 11.89
CA GLU A 160 7.42 -0.27 11.09
C GLU A 160 7.18 -0.03 9.59
N ALA A 161 6.07 0.61 9.21
CA ALA A 161 5.81 0.99 7.82
C ALA A 161 6.88 1.94 7.28
N LEU A 162 7.30 2.93 8.06
CA LEU A 162 8.42 3.80 7.72
C LEU A 162 9.73 3.03 7.57
N HIS A 163 10.02 2.11 8.50
CA HIS A 163 11.24 1.30 8.50
C HIS A 163 11.34 0.44 7.24
N GLU A 164 10.30 -0.35 6.98
CA GLU A 164 10.28 -1.29 5.87
C GLU A 164 10.21 -0.58 4.52
N LEU A 165 9.41 0.47 4.39
CA LEU A 165 9.44 1.30 3.17
C LEU A 165 10.80 1.97 3.01
N GLY A 166 11.44 2.44 4.08
CA GLY A 166 12.81 2.95 4.04
C GLY A 166 13.77 1.98 3.36
N HIS A 167 13.71 0.69 3.72
CA HIS A 167 14.47 -0.36 3.02
C HIS A 167 14.10 -0.47 1.53
N THR A 168 12.82 -0.36 1.16
CA THR A 168 12.41 -0.34 -0.27
C THR A 168 12.95 0.86 -1.05
N PHE A 169 13.32 1.94 -0.36
CA PHE A 169 14.01 3.11 -0.93
C PHE A 169 15.54 3.04 -0.77
N GLY A 170 16.08 1.87 -0.42
CA GLY A 170 17.52 1.62 -0.37
C GLY A 170 18.21 2.08 0.92
N LEU A 171 17.46 2.45 1.95
CA LEU A 171 18.06 2.77 3.24
C LEU A 171 18.49 1.48 3.94
N GLU A 172 19.69 1.47 4.50
CA GLU A 172 20.14 0.41 5.40
C GLU A 172 19.77 0.76 6.85
N HIS A 173 19.96 -0.20 7.76
CA HIS A 173 19.80 0.05 9.18
C HIS A 173 20.71 1.19 9.67
N CYS A 174 20.21 2.00 10.59
CA CYS A 174 20.96 3.10 11.21
C CYS A 174 21.20 2.79 12.70
N PRO A 175 22.24 2.00 13.05
CA PRO A 175 22.44 1.52 14.42
C PRO A 175 22.92 2.62 15.38
N ASP A 176 23.64 3.63 14.87
CA ASP A 176 24.34 4.61 15.70
C ASP A 176 23.46 5.83 16.10
N GLN A 177 22.24 5.92 15.57
CA GLN A 177 21.34 7.05 15.83
C GLN A 177 20.10 6.59 16.60
N ALA A 178 20.08 6.92 17.90
CA ALA A 178 18.96 6.57 18.80
C ALA A 178 17.61 7.10 18.30
N GLN A 179 17.65 8.21 17.56
CA GLN A 179 16.48 8.95 17.09
C GLN A 179 16.04 8.62 15.65
N CYS A 180 16.48 7.49 15.08
CA CYS A 180 16.10 7.10 13.71
C CYS A 180 15.15 5.90 13.67
N VAL A 181 14.14 5.97 12.80
CA VAL A 181 13.21 4.87 12.51
C VAL A 181 13.89 3.68 11.82
N MET A 182 15.02 3.90 11.12
CA MET A 182 15.85 2.83 10.55
C MET A 182 16.67 2.05 11.59
N ARG A 183 16.51 2.35 12.89
CA ARG A 183 17.05 1.52 13.96
C ARG A 183 16.25 0.22 14.08
N VAL A 184 16.95 -0.91 14.20
CA VAL A 184 16.31 -2.23 14.35
C VAL A 184 15.54 -2.30 15.67
N ALA A 185 14.27 -2.71 15.59
CA ALA A 185 13.46 -3.06 16.75
C ALA A 185 13.21 -4.58 16.76
N ARG A 186 13.73 -5.29 17.78
CA ARG A 186 13.53 -6.75 17.94
C ARG A 186 12.48 -7.12 18.99
N THR A 187 11.91 -6.12 19.66
CA THR A 187 10.87 -6.29 20.67
C THR A 187 9.86 -5.16 20.55
N VAL A 188 8.66 -5.37 21.08
CA VAL A 188 7.60 -4.35 21.09
C VAL A 188 8.03 -3.13 21.90
N GLN A 189 8.77 -3.34 23.00
CA GLN A 189 9.32 -2.27 23.82
C GLN A 189 10.39 -1.47 23.07
N ALA A 190 11.21 -2.13 22.24
CA ALA A 190 12.18 -1.44 21.41
C ALA A 190 11.50 -0.65 20.29
N ALA A 191 10.41 -1.16 19.71
CA ALA A 191 9.58 -0.45 18.75
C ALA A 191 8.92 0.79 19.40
N ASP A 192 8.41 0.65 20.62
CA ASP A 192 7.85 1.76 21.42
C ASP A 192 8.87 2.85 21.73
N ALA A 193 10.12 2.47 21.97
CA ALA A 193 11.21 3.41 22.27
C ALA A 193 11.85 4.00 21.00
N ARG A 194 11.45 3.55 19.80
CA ARG A 194 11.96 4.04 18.52
C ARG A 194 11.08 5.19 18.04
N PRO A 195 11.64 6.33 17.65
CA PRO A 195 10.83 7.39 17.06
C PRO A 195 10.35 7.02 15.66
N ASN A 196 9.22 7.58 15.28
CA ASN A 196 8.66 7.48 13.93
C ASN A 196 9.16 8.62 13.05
N ALA A 197 10.48 8.78 12.97
CA ALA A 197 11.14 9.81 12.18
C ALA A 197 12.49 9.30 11.69
N PHE A 198 12.88 9.69 10.49
CA PHE A 198 14.25 9.52 10.02
C PHE A 198 15.13 10.60 10.65
N GLU A 199 16.36 10.22 11.02
CA GLU A 199 17.38 11.22 11.33
C GLU A 199 17.84 11.94 10.04
N PRO A 200 18.42 13.15 10.13
CA PRO A 200 18.69 14.00 8.97
C PRO A 200 19.44 13.34 7.80
N ALA A 201 20.43 12.48 8.05
CA ALA A 201 21.18 11.82 6.98
C ALA A 201 20.36 10.73 6.29
N CYS A 202 19.59 9.93 7.04
CA CYS A 202 18.60 9.00 6.49
C CYS A 202 17.52 9.75 5.70
N GLN A 203 17.02 10.88 6.21
CA GLN A 203 16.05 11.72 5.50
C GLN A 203 16.59 12.19 4.16
N GLN A 204 17.83 12.72 4.14
CA GLN A 204 18.46 13.19 2.91
C GLN A 204 18.64 12.06 1.87
N LYS A 205 19.03 10.86 2.32
CA LYS A 205 19.11 9.67 1.46
C LYS A 205 17.75 9.27 0.91
N LEU A 206 16.72 9.26 1.76
CA LEU A 206 15.34 8.96 1.36
C LEU A 206 14.84 9.93 0.30
N GLU A 207 15.00 11.23 0.52
CA GLU A 207 14.58 12.26 -0.45
C GLU A 207 15.31 12.14 -1.79
N ALA A 208 16.60 11.77 -1.77
CA ALA A 208 17.35 11.50 -3.00
C ALA A 208 16.78 10.29 -3.74
N ALA A 209 16.54 9.18 -3.05
CA ALA A 209 15.96 7.96 -3.62
C ALA A 209 14.54 8.18 -4.18
N ILE A 210 13.72 9.00 -3.50
CA ILE A 210 12.38 9.38 -3.99
C ILE A 210 12.49 10.15 -5.31
N ARG A 211 13.39 11.14 -5.40
CA ARG A 211 13.58 11.92 -6.64
C ARG A 211 14.05 11.04 -7.80
N GLU A 212 15.02 10.17 -7.54
CA GLU A 212 15.54 9.21 -8.52
C GLU A 212 14.44 8.28 -9.03
N LEU A 213 13.70 7.62 -8.12
CA LEU A 213 12.61 6.73 -8.48
C LEU A 213 11.53 7.43 -9.31
N LYS A 214 11.16 8.67 -8.95
CA LYS A 214 10.18 9.45 -9.73
C LYS A 214 10.68 9.69 -11.16
N SER A 215 11.95 10.05 -11.34
CA SER A 215 12.54 10.22 -12.68
C SER A 215 12.46 8.92 -13.49
N GLU A 216 12.91 7.81 -12.90
CA GLU A 216 12.89 6.50 -13.56
C GLU A 216 11.49 6.06 -13.99
N LEU A 217 10.50 6.24 -13.12
CA LEU A 217 9.11 5.87 -13.40
C LEU A 217 8.52 6.71 -14.54
N MET A 218 8.85 8.00 -14.60
CA MET A 218 8.44 8.88 -15.69
C MET A 218 9.08 8.52 -17.03
N GLU A 219 10.36 8.17 -17.03
CA GLU A 219 11.06 7.71 -18.23
C GLU A 219 10.47 6.39 -18.75
N LYS A 220 10.18 5.44 -17.85
CA LYS A 220 9.53 4.15 -18.18
C LYS A 220 8.15 4.36 -18.79
N GLN A 221 7.33 5.25 -18.22
CA GLN A 221 6.01 5.57 -18.75
C GLN A 221 6.11 6.21 -20.15
N THR A 222 7.00 7.18 -20.33
CA THR A 222 7.21 7.84 -21.63
C THR A 222 7.62 6.82 -22.70
N SER A 223 8.49 5.87 -22.33
CA SER A 223 8.95 4.82 -23.24
C SER A 223 7.83 3.83 -23.60
N LYS A 224 7.01 3.41 -22.62
CA LYS A 224 5.82 2.57 -22.88
C LYS A 224 4.83 3.26 -23.81
N ASN A 225 4.55 4.55 -23.63
CA ASN A 225 3.62 5.29 -24.47
C ASN A 225 4.08 5.38 -25.93
N LYS A 226 5.38 5.61 -26.18
CA LYS A 226 5.95 5.62 -27.54
C LYS A 226 5.88 4.27 -28.26
N GLN A 227 5.91 3.16 -27.52
CA GLN A 227 5.78 1.82 -28.09
C GLN A 227 4.32 1.41 -28.34
N ALA A 228 3.36 2.10 -27.73
CA ALA A 228 1.93 1.82 -27.86
C ALA A 228 1.25 2.62 -28.99
N GLU A 229 1.90 3.63 -29.57
CA GLU A 229 1.39 4.32 -30.76
C GLU A 229 1.54 3.41 -31.99
N PRO A 230 0.43 3.03 -32.67
CA PRO A 230 0.52 2.26 -33.90
C PRO A 230 1.17 3.14 -34.97
N GLU A 231 2.21 2.64 -35.64
CA GLU A 231 2.74 3.25 -36.86
C GLU A 231 1.58 3.46 -37.83
N THR A 232 1.09 4.69 -37.95
CA THR A 232 0.30 5.10 -39.11
C THR A 232 1.20 5.01 -40.32
N GLN A 233 1.21 3.84 -40.96
CA GLN A 233 1.75 3.68 -42.30
C GLN A 233 0.98 4.63 -43.23
N GLU A 234 1.56 5.81 -43.46
CA GLU A 234 1.29 6.62 -44.64
C GLU A 234 1.57 5.75 -45.88
N LYS A 235 0.53 5.06 -46.37
CA LYS A 235 0.48 4.63 -47.76
C LYS A 235 0.26 5.87 -48.62
N GLY A 236 1.33 6.64 -48.81
CA GLY A 236 1.49 7.46 -49.99
C GLY A 236 1.92 6.55 -51.15
N GLU A 237 1.05 6.36 -52.13
CA GLU A 237 1.32 6.00 -53.54
C GLU A 237 -0.04 5.67 -54.19
N LYS A 238 -0.40 6.11 -55.39
CA LYS A 238 0.16 7.05 -56.35
C LYS A 238 -0.97 7.33 -57.34
N SER A 239 -1.02 8.56 -57.83
CA SER A 239 -1.72 8.95 -59.04
C SER A 239 -1.55 7.94 -60.19
N SER A 240 -2.65 7.54 -60.82
CA SER A 240 -2.64 7.25 -62.26
C SER A 240 -3.94 7.72 -62.87
N GLU A 241 -3.90 8.93 -63.43
CA GLU A 241 -4.69 9.31 -64.59
C GLU A 241 -4.43 8.29 -65.71
N LYS A 242 -5.50 7.68 -66.22
CA LYS A 242 -5.78 7.53 -67.66
C LYS A 242 -7.20 7.04 -67.88
#